data_AF-A0A068WNE7-F1
#
_entry.id   AF-A0A068WNE7-F1
#
_cell.length_a   1.000
_cell.length_b   1.000
_cell.length_c   1.000
_cell.angle_alpha   90.00
_cell.angle_beta   90.00
_cell.angle_gamma   90.00
#
_symmetry.space_group_name_H-M   'P 1'
#
loop_
_entity.id
_entity.type
_entity.pdbx_description
1 polymer ?
#
loop_
_entity_poly.entity_id
_entity_poly.type
_entity_poly.pdbx_seq_one_letter_code
_entity_poly.pdbx_strand_id
1 'polypeptide(L)'
;MLFLERVDENATGANKGIGNGIVELLVQGLKPASHWHVCLTAQNEKLGLEAVKVLEDRRLSVKFHQLDITDADSRHKLAEFMKANYPDGIDILANNAGTAYKTDSTAPFGEQARVTIATNYTATVKMCTGFLPLMAKDSRLVNVASMAAMMSLRAMSKEMAAKFKGRLTLQEVDELIASFIKHAEAGDHKKVGFSNSTCAMSKALTRRSIWRLCRRV
;
A
#
# COMPACT_ATOMS: atom_id res chain seq x y z
N MET A 1 -16.71 3.94 5.82
CA MET A 1 -15.50 3.99 6.67
C MET A 1 -14.25 3.81 5.82
N LEU A 2 -13.11 4.46 6.15
CA LEU A 2 -11.87 4.41 5.35
C LEU A 2 -10.60 4.33 6.19
N PHE A 3 -9.56 3.60 5.71
CA PHE A 3 -8.19 3.55 6.25
C PHE A 3 -7.05 3.81 5.25
N LEU A 4 -5.90 4.25 5.78
CA LEU A 4 -4.62 4.58 5.14
C LEU A 4 -3.46 4.31 6.13
N GLU A 5 -2.44 3.49 5.82
CA GLU A 5 -1.42 3.06 6.81
C GLU A 5 0.06 3.22 6.38
N ARG A 6 1.05 2.94 7.27
CA ARG A 6 2.51 3.25 7.29
C ARG A 6 3.35 2.00 7.61
N VAL A 7 4.42 1.73 6.87
CA VAL A 7 5.35 0.62 7.15
C VAL A 7 6.78 1.09 7.47
N ASP A 8 7.11 1.29 8.75
CA ASP A 8 8.42 1.80 9.21
C ASP A 8 8.63 3.34 9.21
N GLU A 9 9.71 3.79 9.87
CA GLU A 9 10.21 5.17 9.94
C GLU A 9 10.37 5.87 8.58
N ASN A 10 10.68 5.15 7.50
CA ASN A 10 10.84 5.62 6.13
C ASN A 10 9.57 5.47 5.26
N ALA A 11 8.47 4.93 5.80
CA ALA A 11 7.21 4.82 5.05
C ALA A 11 6.20 5.94 5.26
N THR A 12 5.33 6.07 4.27
CA THR A 12 4.14 6.93 4.29
C THR A 12 2.92 6.17 4.83
N GLY A 13 2.18 6.76 5.76
CA GLY A 13 0.85 6.31 6.21
C GLY A 13 0.04 7.40 6.91
N ALA A 14 -1.16 7.12 7.41
CA ALA A 14 -2.07 8.22 7.79
C ALA A 14 -1.63 9.08 8.97
N ASN A 15 -0.66 8.64 9.76
CA ASN A 15 -0.12 9.44 10.86
C ASN A 15 0.87 10.54 10.38
N LYS A 16 1.30 10.56 9.11
CA LYS A 16 2.21 11.60 8.55
C LYS A 16 2.17 11.71 7.02
N GLY A 17 2.66 12.82 6.47
CA GLY A 17 2.85 12.97 5.01
C GLY A 17 1.54 12.84 4.22
N ILE A 18 1.61 12.21 3.04
CA ILE A 18 0.46 12.11 2.10
C ILE A 18 -0.75 11.44 2.76
N GLY A 19 -0.55 10.38 3.55
CA GLY A 19 -1.65 9.69 4.20
C GLY A 19 -2.44 10.59 5.16
N ASN A 20 -1.75 11.43 5.94
CA ASN A 20 -2.39 12.36 6.86
C ASN A 20 -3.19 13.44 6.11
N GLY A 21 -2.61 13.98 5.02
CA GLY A 21 -3.31 14.94 4.15
C GLY A 21 -4.56 14.35 3.50
N ILE A 22 -4.53 13.08 3.08
CA ILE A 22 -5.73 12.41 2.55
C ILE A 22 -6.80 12.27 3.65
N VAL A 23 -6.43 11.84 4.87
CA VAL A 23 -7.37 11.77 6.00
C VAL A 23 -8.03 13.12 6.25
N GLU A 24 -7.21 14.18 6.33
CA GLU A 24 -7.68 15.54 6.54
C GLU A 24 -8.69 15.98 5.47
N LEU A 25 -8.32 15.85 4.19
CA LEU A 25 -9.16 16.26 3.06
C LEU A 25 -10.48 15.48 3.01
N LEU A 26 -10.48 14.21 3.42
CA LEU A 26 -11.69 13.41 3.42
C LEU A 26 -12.64 13.78 4.55
N VAL A 27 -12.14 14.01 5.77
CA VAL A 27 -12.98 14.50 6.88
C VAL A 27 -13.59 15.86 6.54
N GLN A 28 -12.83 16.72 5.86
CA GLN A 28 -13.30 18.04 5.44
C GLN A 28 -14.28 17.96 4.26
N GLY A 29 -14.01 17.12 3.27
CA GLY A 29 -14.74 17.09 1.99
C GLY A 29 -15.98 16.20 1.98
N LEU A 30 -16.03 15.14 2.79
CA LEU A 30 -17.18 14.23 2.85
C LEU A 30 -18.32 14.87 3.64
N LYS A 31 -19.51 14.97 3.01
CA LYS A 31 -20.69 15.62 3.58
C LYS A 31 -21.96 14.78 3.39
N PRO A 32 -22.94 14.89 4.29
CA PRO A 32 -22.83 15.54 5.61
C PRO A 32 -21.89 14.73 6.52
N ALA A 33 -21.12 15.41 7.38
CA ALA A 33 -20.07 14.77 8.18
C ALA A 33 -20.61 13.65 9.08
N SER A 34 -21.87 13.75 9.51
CA SER A 34 -22.58 12.73 10.31
C SER A 34 -22.70 11.37 9.64
N HIS A 35 -22.54 11.28 8.32
CA HIS A 35 -22.67 10.02 7.57
C HIS A 35 -21.33 9.30 7.40
N TRP A 36 -20.22 9.93 7.79
CA TRP A 36 -18.89 9.43 7.48
C TRP A 36 -18.06 9.20 8.75
N HIS A 37 -17.59 7.97 8.91
CA HIS A 37 -16.55 7.64 9.88
C HIS A 37 -15.21 7.49 9.16
N VAL A 38 -14.27 8.39 9.42
CA VAL A 38 -12.90 8.28 8.89
C VAL A 38 -12.02 7.63 9.94
N CYS A 39 -11.21 6.67 9.52
CA CYS A 39 -10.37 5.87 10.40
C CYS A 39 -8.89 6.04 9.99
N LEU A 40 -8.03 6.45 10.92
CA LEU A 40 -6.60 6.63 10.73
C LEU A 40 -5.86 5.42 11.27
N THR A 41 -5.10 4.72 10.42
CA THR A 41 -4.29 3.57 10.86
C THR A 41 -2.82 3.91 10.88
N ALA A 42 -2.11 3.28 11.80
CA ALA A 42 -0.67 3.34 11.89
C ALA A 42 -0.13 2.06 12.53
N GLN A 43 1.05 1.64 12.09
CA GLN A 43 1.82 0.56 12.73
C GLN A 43 2.12 0.88 14.20
N ASN A 44 2.61 2.09 14.47
CA ASN A 44 2.90 2.55 15.82
C ASN A 44 1.67 3.24 16.42
N GLU A 45 1.08 2.60 17.44
CA GLU A 45 -0.11 3.08 18.12
C GLU A 45 0.06 4.48 18.73
N LYS A 46 1.17 4.74 19.42
CA LYS A 46 1.45 6.04 20.02
C LYS A 46 1.44 7.16 18.97
N LEU A 47 2.16 6.97 17.86
CA LEU A 47 2.23 7.96 16.78
C LEU A 47 0.88 8.10 16.04
N GLY A 48 0.09 7.04 15.98
CA GLY A 48 -1.27 7.07 15.43
C GLY A 48 -2.22 7.92 16.29
N LEU A 49 -2.21 7.70 17.61
CA LEU A 49 -3.01 8.46 18.57
C LEU A 49 -2.60 9.93 18.63
N GLU A 50 -1.30 10.23 18.56
CA GLU A 50 -0.80 11.60 18.44
C GLU A 50 -1.34 12.30 17.18
N ALA A 51 -1.36 11.61 16.04
CA ALA A 51 -1.90 12.15 14.80
C ALA A 51 -3.42 12.37 14.86
N VAL A 52 -4.17 11.50 15.54
CA VAL A 52 -5.60 11.72 15.80
C VAL A 52 -5.81 12.96 16.65
N LYS A 53 -5.05 13.13 17.73
CA LYS A 53 -5.14 14.32 18.58
C LYS A 53 -4.93 15.62 17.80
N VAL A 54 -3.92 15.66 16.92
CA VAL A 54 -3.66 16.82 16.05
C VAL A 54 -4.85 17.13 15.13
N LEU A 55 -5.56 16.12 14.64
CA LEU A 55 -6.76 16.31 13.81
C LEU A 55 -7.96 16.75 14.65
N GLU A 56 -8.13 16.20 15.85
CA GLU A 56 -9.18 16.58 16.79
C GLU A 56 -9.04 18.04 17.28
N ASP A 57 -7.81 18.50 17.55
CA ASP A 57 -7.52 19.91 17.89
C ASP A 57 -7.97 20.86 16.77
N ARG A 58 -8.05 20.35 15.53
CA ARG A 58 -8.54 21.06 14.34
C ARG A 58 -10.04 20.82 14.07
N ARG A 59 -10.75 20.22 15.03
CA ARG A 59 -12.17 19.84 14.97
C ARG A 59 -12.49 18.83 13.85
N LEU A 60 -11.53 17.99 13.49
CA LEU A 60 -11.69 16.91 12.53
C LEU A 60 -11.80 15.59 13.32
N SER A 61 -13.02 15.06 13.40
CA SER A 61 -13.28 13.80 14.11
C SER A 61 -12.77 12.61 13.28
N VAL A 62 -11.82 11.85 13.85
CA VAL A 62 -11.19 10.70 13.21
C VAL A 62 -11.04 9.58 14.24
N LYS A 63 -11.37 8.35 13.85
CA LYS A 63 -11.15 7.17 14.69
C LYS A 63 -9.75 6.61 14.48
N PHE A 64 -9.22 5.89 15.46
CA PHE A 64 -7.93 5.18 15.34
C PHE A 64 -8.12 3.66 15.40
N HIS A 65 -7.28 2.93 14.67
CA HIS A 65 -7.01 1.51 14.90
C HIS A 65 -5.54 1.26 14.52
N GLN A 66 -4.80 0.42 15.25
CA GLN A 66 -3.45 0.07 14.77
C GLN A 66 -3.56 -0.96 13.64
N LEU A 67 -2.71 -0.82 12.63
CA LEU A 67 -2.56 -1.79 11.57
C LEU A 67 -1.08 -1.81 11.21
N ASP A 68 -0.54 -2.98 10.92
CA ASP A 68 0.68 -3.19 10.16
C ASP A 68 0.30 -4.07 8.97
N ILE A 69 0.29 -3.51 7.76
CA ILE A 69 -0.10 -4.28 6.56
C ILE A 69 0.77 -5.50 6.31
N THR A 70 1.99 -5.58 6.86
CA THR A 70 2.88 -6.73 6.69
C THR A 70 2.55 -7.87 7.65
N ASP A 71 1.95 -7.57 8.80
CA ASP A 71 1.51 -8.53 9.82
C ASP A 71 0.12 -9.10 9.50
N ALA A 72 0.01 -10.43 9.46
CA ALA A 72 -1.25 -11.12 9.19
C ALA A 72 -2.29 -10.96 10.31
N ASP A 73 -1.87 -11.03 11.56
CA ASP A 73 -2.76 -10.91 12.71
C ASP A 73 -3.26 -9.48 12.86
N SER A 74 -2.40 -8.50 12.57
CA SER A 74 -2.80 -7.09 12.54
C SER A 74 -3.87 -6.83 11.47
N ARG A 75 -3.68 -7.33 10.23
CA ARG A 75 -4.71 -7.26 9.18
C ARG A 75 -6.00 -7.97 9.58
N HIS A 76 -5.91 -9.13 10.23
CA HIS A 76 -7.07 -9.89 10.67
C HIS A 76 -7.86 -9.15 11.76
N LYS A 77 -7.18 -8.61 12.78
CA LYS A 77 -7.82 -7.80 13.84
C LYS A 77 -8.58 -6.62 13.26
N LEU A 78 -7.98 -5.92 12.30
CA LEU A 78 -8.66 -4.83 11.61
C LEU A 78 -9.89 -5.33 10.83
N ALA A 79 -9.79 -6.45 10.12
CA ALA A 79 -10.91 -7.01 9.38
C ALA A 79 -12.08 -7.40 10.30
N GLU A 80 -11.80 -7.96 11.49
CA GLU A 80 -12.84 -8.28 12.48
C GLU A 80 -13.45 -7.01 13.09
N PHE A 81 -12.63 -6.01 13.40
CA PHE A 81 -13.12 -4.70 13.84
C PHE A 81 -14.07 -4.06 12.81
N MET A 82 -13.74 -4.16 11.52
CA MET A 82 -14.58 -3.68 10.42
C MET A 82 -15.94 -4.35 10.42
N LYS A 83 -15.97 -5.68 10.39
CA LYS A 83 -17.21 -6.46 10.36
C LYS A 83 -18.10 -6.15 11.55
N ALA A 84 -17.51 -6.04 12.74
CA ALA A 84 -18.25 -5.82 13.97
C ALA A 84 -18.88 -4.41 14.05
N ASN A 85 -18.21 -3.38 13.52
CA ASN A 85 -18.62 -1.98 13.68
C ASN A 85 -19.29 -1.39 12.43
N TYR A 86 -19.14 -2.03 11.26
CA TYR A 86 -19.56 -1.52 9.95
C TYR A 86 -20.13 -2.67 9.10
N PRO A 87 -21.30 -3.23 9.48
CA PRO A 87 -21.87 -4.40 8.81
C PRO A 87 -22.26 -4.14 7.35
N ASP A 88 -22.53 -2.89 6.97
CA ASP A 88 -22.84 -2.48 5.59
C ASP A 88 -21.59 -2.38 4.69
N GLY A 89 -20.41 -2.54 5.29
CA GLY A 89 -19.12 -2.62 4.60
C GLY A 89 -18.34 -1.30 4.55
N ILE A 90 -17.24 -1.36 3.79
CA ILE A 90 -16.25 -0.29 3.66
C ILE A 90 -16.54 0.49 2.36
N ASP A 91 -16.94 1.76 2.49
CA ASP A 91 -17.21 2.63 1.33
C ASP A 91 -15.95 3.01 0.56
N ILE A 92 -14.85 3.29 1.26
CA ILE A 92 -13.60 3.69 0.64
C ILE A 92 -12.47 2.95 1.36
N LEU A 93 -11.57 2.31 0.63
CA LEU A 93 -10.31 1.77 1.15
C LEU A 93 -9.15 2.43 0.41
N ALA A 94 -8.15 2.96 1.11
CA ALA A 94 -7.00 3.56 0.47
C ALA A 94 -5.68 2.93 0.96
N ASN A 95 -5.04 2.15 0.10
CA ASN A 95 -3.73 1.59 0.36
C ASN A 95 -2.66 2.62 0.02
N ASN A 96 -2.25 3.40 1.02
CA ASN A 96 -1.15 4.37 0.90
C ASN A 96 0.19 3.84 1.40
N ALA A 97 0.15 2.85 2.28
CA ALA A 97 1.30 2.25 2.92
C ALA A 97 2.40 1.91 1.91
N GLY A 98 3.59 2.42 2.19
CA GLY A 98 4.76 2.09 1.39
C GLY A 98 6.04 2.66 1.96
N THR A 99 7.12 1.90 1.86
CA THR A 99 8.48 2.25 2.26
C THR A 99 9.38 2.45 1.03
N ALA A 100 10.43 3.24 1.20
CA ALA A 100 11.51 3.38 0.26
C ALA A 100 12.79 3.69 1.02
N TYR A 101 13.88 2.98 0.67
CA TYR A 101 15.20 3.35 1.16
C TYR A 101 15.63 4.69 0.56
N LYS A 102 16.39 5.46 1.33
CA LYS A 102 17.02 6.70 0.85
C LYS A 102 18.05 6.39 -0.23
N THR A 103 18.29 7.34 -1.13
CA THR A 103 19.24 7.20 -2.25
C THR A 103 20.67 6.87 -1.79
N ASP A 104 21.05 7.34 -0.60
CA ASP A 104 22.35 7.14 0.05
C ASP A 104 22.38 5.96 1.03
N SER A 105 21.34 5.11 1.04
CA SER A 105 21.29 3.92 1.88
C SER A 105 22.45 2.97 1.58
N THR A 106 23.13 2.52 2.64
CA THR A 106 24.19 1.50 2.58
C THR A 106 23.68 0.07 2.70
N ALA A 107 22.36 -0.12 2.89
CA ALA A 107 21.77 -1.45 3.01
C ALA A 107 21.96 -2.25 1.70
N PRO A 108 22.24 -3.56 1.76
CA PRO A 108 22.39 -4.40 0.56
C PRO A 108 21.16 -4.33 -0.35
N PHE A 109 21.36 -4.26 -1.67
CA PHE A 109 20.25 -4.09 -2.61
C PHE A 109 19.21 -5.24 -2.54
N GLY A 110 19.66 -6.48 -2.27
CA GLY A 110 18.76 -7.62 -2.02
C GLY A 110 17.85 -7.40 -0.81
N GLU A 111 18.38 -6.87 0.30
CA GLU A 111 17.58 -6.50 1.47
C GLU A 111 16.57 -5.40 1.11
N GLN A 112 17.03 -4.36 0.41
CA GLN A 112 16.16 -3.29 -0.05
C GLN A 112 15.03 -3.83 -0.91
N ALA A 113 15.32 -4.80 -1.80
CA ALA A 113 14.33 -5.44 -2.65
C ALA A 113 13.30 -6.22 -1.83
N ARG A 114 13.76 -7.08 -0.92
CA ARG A 114 12.91 -7.90 -0.06
C ARG A 114 11.95 -7.05 0.79
N VAL A 115 12.48 -6.06 1.51
CA VAL A 115 11.71 -5.20 2.41
C VAL A 115 10.71 -4.33 1.64
N THR A 116 11.17 -3.69 0.56
CA THR A 116 10.33 -2.79 -0.24
C THR A 116 9.20 -3.56 -0.94
N ILE A 117 9.47 -4.75 -1.47
CA ILE A 117 8.46 -5.58 -2.14
C ILE A 117 7.45 -6.15 -1.15
N ALA A 118 7.93 -6.69 -0.02
CA ALA A 118 7.06 -7.24 1.03
C ALA A 118 6.01 -6.22 1.47
N THR A 119 6.44 -4.96 1.60
CA THR A 119 5.62 -3.83 2.00
C THR A 119 4.74 -3.31 0.86
N ASN A 120 5.35 -2.75 -0.18
CA ASN A 120 4.64 -1.93 -1.16
C ASN A 120 3.74 -2.77 -2.07
N TYR A 121 4.09 -4.04 -2.28
CA TYR A 121 3.36 -4.95 -3.14
C TYR A 121 2.67 -6.05 -2.36
N THR A 122 3.40 -6.93 -1.68
CA THR A 122 2.82 -8.18 -1.14
C THR A 122 1.77 -7.88 -0.08
N ALA A 123 2.08 -6.99 0.86
CA ALA A 123 1.15 -6.56 1.90
C ALA A 123 -0.04 -5.78 1.31
N THR A 124 0.18 -4.91 0.31
CA THR A 124 -0.90 -4.22 -0.42
C THR A 124 -1.85 -5.21 -1.12
N VAL A 125 -1.32 -6.25 -1.78
CA VAL A 125 -2.14 -7.30 -2.40
C VAL A 125 -2.94 -8.04 -1.34
N LYS A 126 -2.33 -8.39 -0.19
CA LYS A 126 -3.03 -9.04 0.93
C LYS A 126 -4.12 -8.15 1.53
N MET A 127 -3.89 -6.85 1.64
CA MET A 127 -4.92 -5.87 2.02
C MET A 127 -6.08 -5.88 1.02
N CYS A 128 -5.79 -5.77 -0.28
CA CYS A 128 -6.83 -5.87 -1.31
C CYS A 128 -7.61 -7.19 -1.19
N THR A 129 -6.95 -8.34 -1.19
CA THR A 129 -7.65 -9.63 -1.17
C THR A 129 -8.45 -9.87 0.11
N GLY A 130 -7.94 -9.42 1.26
CA GLY A 130 -8.61 -9.61 2.56
C GLY A 130 -9.78 -8.66 2.78
N PHE A 131 -9.72 -7.45 2.22
CA PHE A 131 -10.72 -6.41 2.47
C PHE A 131 -11.73 -6.24 1.34
N LEU A 132 -11.45 -6.73 0.12
CA LEU A 132 -12.42 -6.71 -0.98
C LEU A 132 -13.79 -7.32 -0.60
N PRO A 133 -13.88 -8.46 0.12
CA PRO A 133 -15.16 -9.01 0.57
C PRO A 133 -15.88 -8.16 1.63
N LEU A 134 -15.19 -7.19 2.23
CA LEU A 134 -15.74 -6.29 3.26
C LEU A 134 -16.16 -4.94 2.66
N MET A 135 -15.94 -4.72 1.37
CA MET A 135 -16.29 -3.46 0.71
C MET A 135 -17.80 -3.36 0.51
N ALA A 136 -18.35 -2.17 0.74
CA ALA A 136 -19.75 -1.89 0.50
C ALA A 136 -20.08 -1.89 -1.00
N LYS A 137 -21.38 -1.91 -1.32
CA LYS A 137 -21.85 -1.63 -2.69
C LYS A 137 -21.43 -0.21 -3.11
N ASP A 138 -21.05 -0.04 -4.37
CA ASP A 138 -20.61 1.24 -4.93
C ASP A 138 -19.39 1.87 -4.22
N SER A 139 -18.59 1.04 -3.55
CA SER A 139 -17.37 1.43 -2.85
C SER A 139 -16.22 1.83 -3.79
N ARG A 140 -15.14 2.37 -3.23
CA ARG A 140 -13.93 2.79 -3.93
C ARG A 140 -12.68 2.22 -3.26
N LEU A 141 -11.86 1.50 -4.01
CA LEU A 141 -10.55 1.05 -3.56
C LEU A 141 -9.46 1.84 -4.29
N VAL A 142 -8.67 2.59 -3.54
CA VAL A 142 -7.59 3.47 -4.02
C VAL A 142 -6.26 2.86 -3.64
N ASN A 143 -5.32 2.76 -4.59
CA ASN A 143 -3.95 2.36 -4.30
C ASN A 143 -3.01 3.48 -4.69
N VAL A 144 -2.25 3.99 -3.72
CA VAL A 144 -1.28 5.05 -3.96
C VAL A 144 -0.05 4.42 -4.62
N ALA A 145 0.01 4.57 -5.94
CA ALA A 145 1.14 4.15 -6.75
C ALA A 145 2.24 5.24 -6.77
N SER A 146 3.18 5.15 -7.71
CA SER A 146 4.19 6.19 -7.94
C SER A 146 4.48 6.33 -9.44
N MET A 147 4.78 7.55 -9.89
CA MET A 147 5.31 7.80 -11.23
C MET A 147 6.63 7.04 -11.48
N ALA A 148 7.37 6.71 -10.42
CA ALA A 148 8.56 5.87 -10.49
C ALA A 148 8.29 4.52 -11.18
N ALA A 149 7.07 3.98 -11.06
CA ALA A 149 6.66 2.77 -11.79
C ALA A 149 6.85 2.90 -13.30
N MET A 150 6.53 4.07 -13.88
CA MET A 150 6.71 4.31 -15.32
C MET A 150 8.18 4.47 -15.68
N MET A 151 8.99 5.06 -14.80
CA MET A 151 10.43 5.17 -14.98
C MET A 151 11.10 3.81 -14.94
N SER A 152 10.67 2.92 -14.03
CA SER A 152 11.16 1.52 -13.96
C SER A 152 10.94 0.78 -15.28
N LEU A 153 9.74 0.87 -15.86
CA LEU A 153 9.43 0.24 -17.15
C LEU A 153 10.31 0.75 -18.30
N ARG A 154 10.78 1.99 -18.24
CA ARG A 154 11.70 2.56 -19.23
C ARG A 154 13.16 2.15 -19.00
N ALA A 155 13.51 1.84 -17.75
CA ALA A 155 14.87 1.43 -17.36
C ALA A 155 15.12 -0.08 -17.47
N MET A 156 14.06 -0.89 -17.64
CA MET A 156 14.15 -2.34 -17.91
C MET A 156 14.62 -2.62 -19.35
N SER A 157 15.07 -3.85 -19.61
CA SER A 157 15.25 -4.33 -20.98
C SER A 157 13.91 -4.34 -21.74
N LYS A 158 13.93 -4.35 -23.08
CA LYS A 158 12.71 -4.37 -23.89
C LYS A 158 11.85 -5.59 -23.58
N GLU A 159 12.49 -6.75 -23.40
CA GLU A 159 11.86 -8.04 -23.11
C GLU A 159 11.24 -8.02 -21.72
N MET A 160 11.97 -7.54 -20.70
CA MET A 160 11.47 -7.43 -19.34
C MET A 160 10.31 -6.42 -19.26
N ALA A 161 10.45 -5.25 -19.89
CA ALA A 161 9.38 -4.27 -19.98
C ALA A 161 8.14 -4.83 -20.69
N ALA A 162 8.31 -5.68 -21.72
CA ALA A 162 7.20 -6.34 -22.40
C ALA A 162 6.46 -7.32 -21.48
N LYS A 163 7.17 -8.12 -20.66
CA LYS A 163 6.55 -8.98 -19.63
C LYS A 163 5.67 -8.16 -18.69
N PHE A 164 6.19 -7.05 -18.16
CA PHE A 164 5.44 -6.16 -17.27
C PHE A 164 4.28 -5.41 -17.96
N LYS A 165 4.34 -5.22 -19.28
CA LYS A 165 3.25 -4.62 -20.07
C LYS A 165 2.15 -5.62 -20.42
N GLY A 166 2.49 -6.91 -20.48
CA GLY A 166 1.58 -8.01 -20.77
C GLY A 166 0.50 -8.24 -19.72
N ARG A 167 -0.40 -9.18 -20.02
CA ARG A 167 -1.46 -9.63 -19.11
C ARG A 167 -0.91 -10.75 -18.22
N LEU A 168 -0.40 -10.39 -17.03
CA LEU A 168 0.12 -11.35 -16.04
C LEU A 168 -0.93 -11.76 -15.00
N THR A 169 -1.08 -13.05 -14.72
CA THR A 169 -1.80 -13.60 -13.56
C THR A 169 -1.09 -13.24 -12.25
N LEU A 170 -1.78 -13.38 -11.10
CA LEU A 170 -1.14 -13.11 -9.81
C LEU A 170 0.06 -14.04 -9.58
N GLN A 171 -0.05 -15.30 -9.96
CA GLN A 171 1.05 -16.27 -9.89
C GLN A 171 2.25 -15.84 -10.74
N GLU A 172 2.04 -15.43 -12.00
CA GLU A 172 3.14 -14.92 -12.85
C GLU A 172 3.78 -13.66 -12.28
N VAL A 173 3.02 -12.81 -11.58
CA VAL A 173 3.57 -11.65 -10.88
C VAL A 173 4.42 -12.08 -9.67
N ASP A 174 3.96 -13.07 -8.91
CA ASP A 174 4.70 -13.61 -7.76
C ASP A 174 6.01 -14.28 -8.21
N GLU A 175 6.00 -14.97 -9.35
CA GLU A 175 7.20 -15.53 -9.98
C GLU A 175 8.18 -14.42 -10.43
N LEU A 176 7.69 -13.33 -11.02
CA LEU A 176 8.53 -12.17 -11.37
C LEU A 176 9.13 -11.49 -10.14
N ILE A 177 8.39 -11.44 -9.04
CA ILE A 177 8.87 -10.92 -7.76
C ILE A 177 9.98 -11.80 -7.19
N ALA A 178 9.75 -13.10 -7.13
CA ALA A 178 10.74 -14.05 -6.65
C ALA A 178 12.02 -13.97 -7.51
N SER A 179 11.86 -13.85 -8.83
CA SER A 179 12.98 -13.63 -9.75
C SER A 179 13.71 -12.32 -9.47
N PHE A 180 12.99 -11.21 -9.30
CA PHE A 180 13.61 -9.92 -9.00
C PHE A 180 14.40 -9.95 -7.68
N ILE A 181 13.82 -10.49 -6.61
CA ILE A 181 14.48 -10.58 -5.30
C ILE A 181 15.73 -11.45 -5.39
N LYS A 182 15.63 -12.64 -6.00
CA LYS A 182 16.77 -13.54 -6.21
C LYS A 182 17.93 -12.85 -6.93
N HIS A 183 17.64 -12.14 -8.03
CA HIS A 183 18.68 -11.46 -8.80
C HIS A 183 19.18 -10.17 -8.12
N ALA A 184 18.37 -9.53 -7.29
CA ALA A 184 18.78 -8.41 -6.46
C ALA A 184 19.77 -8.85 -5.36
N GLU A 185 19.53 -10.01 -4.75
CA GLU A 185 20.42 -10.63 -3.75
C GLU A 185 21.74 -11.09 -4.38
N ALA A 186 21.69 -11.65 -5.60
CA ALA A 186 22.89 -12.04 -6.36
C ALA A 186 23.65 -10.84 -6.98
N GLY A 187 23.05 -9.66 -7.02
CA GLY A 187 23.64 -8.45 -7.61
C GLY A 187 23.70 -8.45 -9.14
N ASP A 188 22.91 -9.30 -9.81
CA ASP A 188 22.87 -9.46 -11.27
C ASP A 188 21.54 -9.04 -11.91
N HIS A 189 20.61 -8.45 -11.15
CA HIS A 189 19.28 -7.99 -11.61
C HIS A 189 19.32 -7.11 -12.87
N LYS A 190 20.32 -6.23 -13.00
CA LYS A 190 20.48 -5.41 -14.22
C LYS A 190 20.85 -6.25 -15.44
N LYS A 191 21.65 -7.31 -15.27
CA LYS A 191 22.07 -8.19 -16.37
C LYS A 191 20.89 -8.98 -16.93
N VAL A 192 19.94 -9.35 -16.08
CA VAL A 192 18.69 -10.01 -16.48
C VAL A 192 17.56 -9.04 -16.84
N GLY A 193 17.84 -7.73 -16.90
CA GLY A 193 16.95 -6.72 -17.46
C GLY A 193 15.99 -6.03 -16.48
N PHE A 194 16.12 -6.26 -15.17
CA PHE A 194 15.37 -5.50 -14.15
C PHE A 194 15.92 -4.09 -13.95
N SER A 195 15.06 -3.19 -13.44
CA SER A 195 15.48 -1.83 -13.08
C SER A 195 16.24 -1.80 -11.76
N ASN A 196 17.12 -0.81 -11.58
CA ASN A 196 17.93 -0.64 -10.37
C ASN A 196 17.22 0.16 -9.26
N SER A 197 15.91 -0.02 -9.10
CA SER A 197 15.13 0.68 -8.07
C SER A 197 14.05 -0.21 -7.50
N THR A 198 14.22 -0.60 -6.24
CA THR A 198 13.30 -1.47 -5.50
C THR A 198 11.92 -0.83 -5.34
N CYS A 199 11.88 0.47 -5.02
CA CYS A 199 10.64 1.24 -4.93
C CYS A 199 9.92 1.28 -6.29
N ALA A 200 10.63 1.60 -7.36
CA ALA A 200 10.05 1.69 -8.70
C ALA A 200 9.53 0.33 -9.20
N MET A 201 10.27 -0.76 -8.94
CA MET A 201 9.86 -2.14 -9.20
C MET A 201 8.56 -2.48 -8.47
N SER A 202 8.51 -2.23 -7.16
CA SER A 202 7.32 -2.55 -6.34
C SER A 202 6.05 -1.83 -6.82
N LYS A 203 6.17 -0.57 -7.26
CA LYS A 203 5.05 0.23 -7.76
C LYS A 203 4.64 -0.19 -9.18
N ALA A 204 5.57 -0.65 -10.02
CA ALA A 204 5.25 -1.23 -11.33
C ALA A 204 4.40 -2.50 -11.21
N LEU A 205 4.74 -3.36 -10.25
CA LEU A 205 3.99 -4.58 -9.94
C LEU A 205 2.60 -4.26 -9.38
N THR A 206 2.53 -3.33 -8.42
CA THR A 206 1.27 -2.87 -7.79
C THR A 206 0.26 -2.42 -8.83
N ARG A 207 0.69 -1.60 -9.81
CA ARG A 207 -0.19 -1.13 -10.89
C ARG A 207 -0.81 -2.27 -11.71
N ARG A 208 -0.11 -3.40 -11.87
CA ARG A 208 -0.53 -4.51 -12.74
C ARG A 208 -1.45 -5.48 -12.03
N SER A 209 -1.12 -5.90 -10.81
CA SER A 209 -1.90 -6.90 -10.07
C SER A 209 -3.25 -6.37 -9.61
N ILE A 210 -3.29 -5.09 -9.23
CA ILE A 210 -4.50 -4.49 -8.66
C ILE A 210 -5.59 -4.28 -9.71
N TRP A 211 -5.22 -3.92 -10.94
CA TRP A 211 -6.19 -3.84 -12.04
C TRP A 211 -6.94 -5.17 -12.25
N ARG A 212 -6.31 -6.31 -11.96
CA ARG A 212 -6.98 -7.61 -12.04
C ARG A 212 -7.83 -7.92 -10.82
N LEU A 213 -7.35 -7.59 -9.62
CA LEU A 213 -8.09 -7.82 -8.38
C LEU A 213 -9.44 -7.11 -8.39
N CYS A 214 -9.49 -5.86 -8.86
CA CYS A 214 -10.72 -5.07 -8.92
C CYS A 214 -11.68 -5.48 -10.06
N ARG A 215 -11.35 -6.44 -10.93
CA ARG A 215 -12.28 -6.96 -11.96
C ARG A 215 -12.94 -8.29 -11.58
N ARG A 216 -12.60 -8.84 -10.41
CA ARG A 216 -13.16 -10.11 -9.90
C ARG A 216 -14.35 -9.92 -8.96
N VAL A 217 -14.70 -8.66 -8.71
CA VAL A 217 -15.79 -8.18 -7.86
C VAL A 217 -16.60 -7.20 -8.69
#